data_AF-A0A972X2G4-F1
#
_entry.id   AF-A0A972X2G4-F1
#
_cell.length_a   1.000
_cell.length_b   1.000
_cell.length_c   1.000
_cell.angle_alpha   90.00
_cell.angle_beta   90.00
_cell.angle_gamma   90.00
#
_symmetry.space_group_name_H-M   'P 1'
#
loop_
_entity.id
_entity.type
_entity.pdbx_description
1 polymer ?
#
loop_
_entity_poly.entity_id
_entity_poly.type
_entity_poly.pdbx_seq_one_letter_code
_entity_poly.pdbx_strand_id
1 'polypeptide(L)'
;MPCLRPRTTALLVGMVVGVIGCGGCGSSDPKPVLKAAVLRANSTNNKRLATLYNRYHARFFSGPRDEATFKKFIAGSPAAELEEIGAASGDIDALFVSERDKQPFFIRYGLPLTDAQFRVLVLETQGLNGKALVLFGGRGGIKEAAVPIAELEDYRTGKKDEE
;
A
#
# COMPACT_ATOMS: atom_id res chain seq x y z
N MET A 1 -35.54 65.92 -17.68
CA MET A 1 -36.10 65.70 -16.34
C MET A 1 -34.95 65.42 -15.38
N PRO A 2 -34.73 66.26 -14.34
CA PRO A 2 -33.71 66.07 -13.34
C PRO A 2 -34.25 65.21 -12.19
N CYS A 3 -33.44 64.31 -11.62
CA CYS A 3 -33.66 63.80 -10.27
C CYS A 3 -32.34 63.80 -9.49
N LEU A 4 -32.30 64.69 -8.50
CA LEU A 4 -31.28 64.91 -7.49
C LEU A 4 -31.29 63.79 -6.42
N ARG A 5 -30.09 63.24 -6.10
CA ARG A 5 -29.45 62.99 -4.77
C ARG A 5 -30.23 62.26 -3.65
N PRO A 6 -29.58 61.43 -2.78
CA PRO A 6 -28.45 61.80 -1.88
C PRO A 6 -27.31 60.74 -1.85
N ARG A 7 -26.03 60.99 -1.53
CA ARG A 7 -25.29 61.69 -0.46
C ARG A 7 -25.24 60.95 0.89
N THR A 8 -24.01 60.52 1.24
CA THR A 8 -23.43 60.18 2.57
C THR A 8 -24.00 58.93 3.27
N THR A 9 -23.24 58.02 3.90
CA THR A 9 -22.14 58.24 4.86
C THR A 9 -21.30 56.97 5.01
N ALA A 10 -19.98 57.11 5.16
CA ALA A 10 -19.06 56.06 5.56
C ALA A 10 -19.21 55.73 7.06
N LEU A 11 -19.02 54.47 7.48
CA LEU A 11 -18.31 54.15 8.73
C LEU A 11 -17.88 52.67 8.78
N LEU A 12 -16.57 52.49 8.99
CA LEU A 12 -15.87 51.25 9.35
C LEU A 12 -16.36 50.68 10.69
N VAL A 13 -16.54 49.36 10.82
CA VAL A 13 -16.27 48.62 12.08
C VAL A 13 -15.86 47.16 11.79
N GLY A 14 -14.59 46.83 12.07
CA GLY A 14 -14.25 45.68 12.91
C GLY A 14 -14.08 44.29 12.28
N MET A 15 -13.10 44.13 11.38
CA MET A 15 -12.49 42.82 11.11
C MET A 15 -11.42 42.53 12.17
N VAL A 16 -11.69 41.60 13.10
CA VAL A 16 -10.65 40.92 13.89
C VAL A 16 -10.94 39.43 13.84
N VAL A 17 -10.33 38.78 12.85
CA VAL A 17 -10.25 37.32 12.72
C VAL A 17 -9.14 36.87 13.67
N GLY A 18 -9.53 36.43 14.87
CA GLY A 18 -8.63 35.82 15.85
C GLY A 18 -8.81 34.31 15.86
N VAL A 19 -8.18 33.60 14.92
CA VAL A 19 -8.04 32.14 14.98
C VAL A 19 -6.56 31.80 14.82
N ILE A 20 -5.83 31.80 15.93
CA ILE A 20 -4.52 31.17 16.02
C ILE A 20 -4.69 29.96 16.93
N GLY A 21 -5.20 28.88 16.36
CA GLY A 21 -5.11 27.55 16.93
C GLY A 21 -3.80 26.92 16.47
N CYS A 22 -2.74 27.05 17.27
CA CYS A 22 -1.57 26.18 17.15
C CYS A 22 -1.91 24.81 17.74
N GLY A 23 -2.71 24.03 17.01
CA GLY A 23 -2.90 22.62 17.26
C GLY A 23 -2.07 21.81 16.28
N GLY A 24 -1.17 20.97 16.79
CA GLY A 24 -0.78 19.75 16.10
C GLY A 24 0.65 19.68 15.58
N CYS A 25 1.63 19.65 16.48
CA CYS A 25 2.77 18.75 16.30
C CYS A 25 2.63 17.64 17.34
N GLY A 26 1.62 16.79 17.15
CA GLY A 26 1.37 15.63 18.00
C GLY A 26 1.62 14.39 17.17
N SER A 27 2.78 13.77 17.36
CA SER A 27 3.06 12.39 16.96
C SER A 27 1.96 11.51 17.55
N SER A 28 0.87 11.37 16.81
CA SER A 28 -0.31 10.67 17.25
C SER A 28 -0.08 9.22 16.89
N ASP A 29 0.24 8.39 17.89
CA ASP A 29 0.20 6.95 17.72
C ASP A 29 -1.12 6.58 17.03
N PRO A 30 -1.09 5.74 15.98
CA PRO A 30 -2.30 5.36 15.28
C PRO A 30 -3.27 4.76 16.29
N LYS A 31 -4.53 5.24 16.26
CA LYS A 31 -5.60 4.75 17.13
C LYS A 31 -5.58 3.20 17.13
N PRO A 32 -5.73 2.52 18.28
CA PRO A 32 -5.59 1.06 18.38
C PRO A 32 -6.39 0.27 17.35
N VAL A 33 -7.57 0.77 16.96
CA VAL A 33 -8.43 0.18 15.93
C VAL A 33 -7.77 0.16 14.55
N LEU A 34 -7.05 1.22 14.17
CA LEU A 34 -6.35 1.31 12.89
C LEU A 34 -5.17 0.34 12.87
N LYS A 35 -4.37 0.29 13.94
CA LYS A 35 -3.24 -0.64 14.05
C LYS A 35 -3.70 -2.10 13.91
N ALA A 36 -4.79 -2.48 14.58
CA ALA A 36 -5.37 -3.81 14.45
C ALA A 36 -5.86 -4.11 13.02
N ALA A 37 -6.44 -3.12 12.32
CA ALA A 37 -6.86 -3.28 10.94
C ALA A 37 -5.67 -3.48 9.99
N VAL A 38 -4.57 -2.74 10.16
CA VAL A 38 -3.34 -2.90 9.36
C VAL A 38 -2.73 -4.28 9.56
N LEU A 39 -2.64 -4.75 10.80
CA LEU A 39 -2.13 -6.09 11.10
C LEU A 39 -3.00 -7.19 10.50
N ARG A 40 -4.34 -7.05 10.55
CA ARG A 40 -5.25 -8.00 9.89
C ARG A 40 -5.11 -8.00 8.37
N ALA A 41 -4.91 -6.84 7.76
CA ALA A 41 -4.66 -6.73 6.32
C ALA A 41 -3.32 -7.36 5.89
N ASN A 42 -2.38 -7.50 6.83
CA ASN A 42 -1.05 -8.10 6.64
C ASN A 42 -0.88 -9.40 7.44
N SER A 43 -1.95 -10.19 7.57
CA SER A 43 -1.95 -11.39 8.41
C SER A 43 -1.04 -12.50 7.91
N THR A 44 -0.63 -12.47 6.64
CA THR A 44 0.16 -13.50 5.96
C THR A 44 1.36 -12.91 5.21
N ASN A 45 2.38 -13.72 4.99
CA ASN A 45 3.62 -13.30 4.33
C ASN A 45 3.41 -12.74 2.91
N ASN A 46 2.54 -13.37 2.13
CA ASN A 46 2.20 -12.91 0.79
C ASN A 46 1.57 -11.49 0.78
N LYS A 47 0.75 -11.17 1.79
CA LYS A 47 0.17 -9.83 2.00
C LYS A 47 1.22 -8.82 2.45
N ARG A 48 2.10 -9.21 3.40
CA ARG A 48 3.23 -8.38 3.83
C ARG A 48 4.13 -8.00 2.66
N LEU A 49 4.49 -8.97 1.82
CA LEU A 49 5.30 -8.73 0.62
C LEU A 49 4.59 -7.81 -0.38
N ALA A 50 3.31 -8.02 -0.65
CA ALA A 50 2.56 -7.12 -1.54
C ALA A 50 2.49 -5.68 -0.98
N THR A 51 2.34 -5.52 0.34
CA THR A 51 2.40 -4.22 1.02
C THR A 51 3.77 -3.58 0.91
N LEU A 52 4.85 -4.34 1.16
CA LEU A 52 6.22 -3.86 1.03
C LEU A 52 6.57 -3.49 -0.41
N TYR A 53 6.05 -4.22 -1.39
CA TYR A 53 6.22 -3.89 -2.81
C TYR A 53 5.52 -2.57 -3.15
N ASN A 54 4.28 -2.37 -2.69
CA ASN A 54 3.57 -1.10 -2.84
C ASN A 54 4.32 0.06 -2.18
N ARG A 55 4.91 -0.16 -0.99
CA ARG A 55 5.76 0.84 -0.31
C ARG A 55 7.02 1.16 -1.09
N TYR A 56 7.69 0.16 -1.66
CA TYR A 56 8.82 0.37 -2.58
C TYR A 56 8.38 1.24 -3.76
N HIS A 57 7.27 0.87 -4.41
CA HIS A 57 6.74 1.61 -5.55
C HIS A 57 6.40 3.06 -5.19
N ALA A 58 5.77 3.30 -4.02
CA ALA A 58 5.45 4.65 -3.56
C ALA A 58 6.69 5.54 -3.37
N ARG A 59 7.85 4.95 -3.06
CA ARG A 59 9.12 5.66 -2.86
C ARG A 59 9.91 5.89 -4.15
N PHE A 60 9.86 4.94 -5.08
CA PHE A 60 10.72 4.92 -6.27
C PHE A 60 9.96 5.03 -7.60
N PHE A 61 8.63 5.16 -7.56
CA PHE A 61 7.72 5.20 -8.72
C PHE A 61 7.93 4.05 -9.73
N SER A 62 8.47 2.94 -9.23
CA SER A 62 8.81 1.73 -9.99
C SER A 62 8.86 0.55 -9.03
N GLY A 63 8.58 -0.67 -9.52
CA GLY A 63 8.76 -1.88 -8.72
C GLY A 63 10.25 -2.21 -8.51
N PRO A 64 10.61 -2.96 -7.46
CA PRO A 64 11.97 -3.45 -7.27
C PRO A 64 12.38 -4.29 -8.48
N ARG A 65 13.60 -4.08 -8.99
CA ARG A 65 14.10 -4.73 -10.21
C ARG A 65 14.19 -6.26 -10.10
N ASP A 66 14.54 -6.74 -8.91
CA ASP A 66 14.78 -8.14 -8.61
C ASP A 66 14.64 -8.40 -7.11
N GLU A 67 14.71 -9.68 -6.71
CA GLU A 67 14.60 -10.11 -5.32
C GLU A 67 15.66 -9.48 -4.43
N ALA A 68 16.91 -9.40 -4.89
CA ALA A 68 18.02 -8.83 -4.12
C ALA A 68 17.77 -7.35 -3.79
N THR A 69 17.29 -6.58 -4.77
CA THR A 69 16.88 -5.18 -4.57
C THR A 69 15.74 -5.09 -3.58
N PHE A 70 14.75 -5.99 -3.67
CA PHE A 70 13.61 -5.97 -2.78
C PHE A 70 13.99 -6.32 -1.34
N LYS A 71 14.78 -7.38 -1.13
CA LYS A 71 15.32 -7.75 0.18
C LYS A 71 16.15 -6.64 0.78
N LYS A 72 17.00 -5.98 -0.01
CA LYS A 72 17.79 -4.82 0.44
C LYS A 72 16.91 -3.65 0.88
N PHE A 73 15.81 -3.38 0.17
CA PHE A 73 14.83 -2.38 0.59
C PHE A 73 14.21 -2.75 1.94
N ILE A 74 13.74 -3.98 2.10
CA ILE A 74 13.11 -4.46 3.35
C ILE A 74 14.12 -4.39 4.50
N ALA A 75 15.37 -4.80 4.29
CA ALA A 75 16.43 -4.73 5.28
C ALA A 75 16.80 -3.29 5.68
N GLY A 76 16.64 -2.35 4.76
CA GLY A 76 16.87 -0.92 4.99
C GLY A 76 15.65 -0.16 5.52
N SER A 77 14.48 -0.80 5.65
CA SER A 77 13.28 -0.17 6.19
C SER A 77 13.38 0.01 7.71
N PRO A 78 12.87 1.12 8.27
CA PRO A 78 12.80 1.30 9.72
C PRO A 78 12.03 0.17 10.41
N ALA A 79 12.54 -0.33 11.54
CA ALA A 79 11.92 -1.42 12.28
C ALA A 79 10.45 -1.13 12.64
N ALA A 80 10.14 0.10 13.04
CA ALA A 80 8.77 0.53 13.35
C ALA A 80 7.81 0.38 12.15
N GLU A 81 8.27 0.61 10.92
CA GLU A 81 7.45 0.44 9.71
C GLU A 81 7.20 -1.04 9.41
N LEU A 82 8.19 -1.91 9.67
CA LEU A 82 8.06 -3.36 9.49
C LEU A 82 7.11 -3.96 10.54
N GLU A 83 7.25 -3.53 11.80
CA GLU A 83 6.39 -3.96 12.90
C GLU A 83 4.93 -3.56 12.70
N GLU A 84 4.67 -2.40 12.10
CA GLU A 84 3.31 -1.92 11.80
C GLU A 84 2.52 -2.90 10.92
N ILE A 85 3.20 -3.59 10.00
CA ILE A 85 2.60 -4.59 9.11
C ILE A 85 2.84 -6.03 9.60
N GLY A 86 3.38 -6.19 10.81
CA GLY A 86 3.66 -7.51 11.39
C GLY A 86 4.80 -8.27 10.70
N ALA A 87 5.72 -7.57 10.04
CA ALA A 87 6.96 -8.15 9.53
C ALA A 87 8.05 -8.03 10.61
N ALA A 88 8.58 -9.17 11.07
CA ALA A 88 9.70 -9.16 12.01
C ALA A 88 11.00 -8.83 11.27
N SER A 89 11.82 -7.94 11.83
CA SER A 89 13.09 -7.49 11.23
C SER A 89 14.20 -8.56 11.21
N GLY A 90 14.01 -9.69 11.91
CA GLY A 90 15.07 -10.68 12.14
C GLY A 90 15.25 -11.72 11.04
N ASP A 91 14.22 -12.04 10.26
CA ASP A 91 14.29 -13.07 9.22
C ASP A 91 13.53 -12.64 7.96
N ILE A 92 14.23 -11.88 7.12
CA ILE A 92 13.68 -11.37 5.86
C ILE A 92 13.41 -12.54 4.90
N ASP A 93 14.25 -13.57 4.89
CA ASP A 93 14.10 -14.70 3.97
C ASP A 93 12.83 -15.50 4.26
N ALA A 94 12.44 -15.62 5.54
CA ALA A 94 11.18 -16.24 5.93
C ALA A 94 9.95 -15.54 5.35
N LEU A 95 10.00 -14.22 5.07
CA LEU A 95 8.89 -13.50 4.42
C LEU A 95 8.66 -13.97 2.98
N PHE A 96 9.66 -14.54 2.31
CA PHE A 96 9.58 -14.99 0.93
C PHE A 96 9.04 -16.42 0.78
N VAL A 97 8.65 -17.04 1.89
CA VAL A 97 8.09 -18.40 1.92
C VAL A 97 6.62 -18.34 2.32
N SER A 98 5.78 -19.11 1.62
CA SER A 98 4.38 -19.25 1.96
C SER A 98 4.17 -19.98 3.28
N GLU A 99 3.32 -19.40 4.12
CA GLU A 99 2.84 -20.06 5.33
C GLU A 99 1.95 -21.26 5.01
N ARG A 100 1.34 -21.30 3.82
CA ARG A 100 0.30 -22.27 3.43
C ARG A 100 0.85 -23.47 2.67
N ASP A 101 1.62 -23.26 1.59
CA ASP A 101 2.21 -24.34 0.78
C ASP A 101 3.68 -24.63 1.10
N LYS A 102 4.31 -23.82 1.99
CA LYS A 102 5.72 -23.92 2.39
C LYS A 102 6.72 -23.77 1.24
N GLN A 103 6.29 -23.27 0.09
CA GLN A 103 7.16 -22.99 -1.05
C GLN A 103 7.55 -21.51 -1.07
N PRO A 104 8.71 -21.17 -1.68
CA PRO A 104 9.01 -19.79 -2.02
C PRO A 104 7.91 -19.20 -2.90
N PHE A 105 7.57 -17.93 -2.70
CA PHE A 105 6.67 -17.22 -3.59
C PHE A 105 7.32 -16.95 -4.94
N PHE A 106 6.51 -16.94 -6.00
CA PHE A 106 6.87 -16.28 -7.23
C PHE A 106 6.50 -14.80 -7.12
N ILE A 107 7.44 -13.90 -7.40
CA ILE A 107 7.22 -12.45 -7.33
C ILE A 107 7.53 -11.83 -8.68
N ARG A 108 6.62 -11.01 -9.20
CA ARG A 108 6.84 -10.26 -10.44
C ARG A 108 7.54 -8.94 -10.13
N TYR A 109 8.81 -8.88 -10.45
CA TYR A 109 9.66 -7.72 -10.25
C TYR A 109 9.58 -6.73 -11.41
N GLY A 110 10.00 -5.49 -11.15
CA GLY A 110 10.13 -4.42 -12.15
C GLY A 110 8.79 -3.87 -12.68
N LEU A 111 7.67 -4.17 -12.03
CA LEU A 111 6.36 -3.72 -12.47
C LEU A 111 6.05 -2.31 -11.95
N PRO A 112 5.69 -1.35 -12.82
CA PRO A 112 5.08 -0.11 -12.37
C PRO A 112 3.63 -0.36 -11.94
N LEU A 113 3.22 0.23 -10.82
CA LEU A 113 1.85 0.17 -10.32
C LEU A 113 1.13 1.46 -10.70
N THR A 114 0.06 1.32 -11.48
CA THR A 114 -0.71 2.45 -12.00
C THR A 114 -2.12 2.46 -11.41
N ASP A 115 -2.84 3.55 -11.58
CA ASP A 115 -4.20 3.71 -11.08
C ASP A 115 -5.22 2.91 -11.88
N ALA A 116 -4.91 2.64 -13.15
CA ALA A 116 -5.80 2.04 -14.11
C ALA A 116 -5.70 0.50 -14.17
N GLN A 117 -4.85 -0.14 -13.35
CA GLN A 117 -4.67 -1.59 -13.42
C GLN A 117 -4.14 -2.15 -12.09
N PHE A 118 -4.72 -3.27 -11.67
CA PHE A 118 -4.18 -4.12 -10.61
C PHE A 118 -3.29 -5.20 -11.24
N ARG A 119 -2.01 -5.20 -10.90
CA ARG A 119 -1.04 -6.16 -11.43
C ARG A 119 -0.77 -7.27 -10.45
N VAL A 120 -0.61 -8.49 -10.94
CA VAL A 120 -0.13 -9.61 -10.13
C VAL A 120 1.27 -9.31 -9.60
N LEU A 121 1.45 -9.34 -8.27
CA LEU A 121 2.75 -9.08 -7.62
C LEU A 121 3.35 -10.33 -7.00
N VAL A 122 2.57 -11.08 -6.21
CA VAL A 122 3.04 -12.22 -5.42
C VAL A 122 2.10 -13.39 -5.64
N LEU A 123 2.65 -14.57 -5.92
CA LEU A 123 1.89 -15.80 -6.12
C LEU A 123 2.53 -16.93 -5.34
N GLU A 124 1.69 -17.84 -4.86
CA GLU A 124 2.17 -19.16 -4.45
C GLU A 124 2.67 -19.96 -5.64
N THR A 125 3.72 -20.74 -5.42
CA THR A 125 4.37 -21.52 -6.49
C THR A 125 3.62 -22.82 -6.76
N GLN A 126 3.12 -23.48 -5.71
CA GLN A 126 2.39 -24.75 -5.84
C GLN A 126 0.93 -24.62 -5.42
N GLY A 127 0.62 -23.74 -4.46
CA GLY A 127 -0.70 -23.66 -3.87
C GLY A 127 -1.03 -24.86 -2.97
N LEU A 128 -2.27 -24.90 -2.50
CA LEU A 128 -2.78 -25.95 -1.62
C LEU A 128 -4.22 -26.31 -2.03
N ASN A 129 -4.55 -27.60 -2.03
CA ASN A 129 -5.89 -28.10 -2.37
C ASN A 129 -6.38 -27.66 -3.76
N GLY A 130 -5.53 -27.74 -4.77
CA GLY A 130 -5.88 -27.41 -6.16
C GLY A 130 -5.95 -25.91 -6.46
N LYS A 131 -5.70 -25.03 -5.47
CA LYS A 131 -5.75 -23.58 -5.63
C LYS A 131 -4.49 -22.90 -5.13
N ALA A 132 -4.06 -21.85 -5.80
CA ALA A 132 -2.98 -20.96 -5.37
C ALA A 132 -3.54 -19.59 -4.96
N LEU A 133 -2.88 -18.93 -4.01
CA LEU A 133 -3.14 -17.51 -3.73
C LEU A 133 -2.34 -16.62 -4.65
N VAL A 134 -3.00 -15.59 -5.17
CA VAL A 134 -2.43 -14.54 -6.01
C VAL A 134 -2.78 -13.20 -5.38
N LEU A 135 -1.77 -12.35 -5.17
CA LEU A 135 -1.96 -10.96 -4.78
C LEU A 135 -1.74 -10.03 -5.94
N PHE A 136 -2.66 -9.08 -6.06
CA PHE A 136 -2.58 -7.98 -6.99
C PHE A 136 -2.30 -6.69 -6.22
N GLY A 137 -1.48 -5.83 -6.80
CA GLY A 137 -1.23 -4.49 -6.30
C GLY A 137 -1.54 -3.43 -7.34
N GLY A 138 -2.02 -2.29 -6.85
CA GLY A 138 -2.30 -1.09 -7.62
C GLY A 138 -2.51 0.08 -6.65
N ARG A 139 -2.77 1.29 -7.15
CA ARG A 139 -3.00 2.46 -6.27
C ARG A 139 -4.22 2.28 -5.35
N GLY A 140 -5.20 1.45 -5.75
CA GLY A 140 -6.36 1.10 -4.94
C GLY A 140 -6.08 0.11 -3.80
N GLY A 141 -4.84 -0.32 -3.61
CA GLY A 141 -4.43 -1.21 -2.52
C GLY A 141 -4.05 -2.61 -3.01
N ILE A 142 -4.32 -3.62 -2.17
CA ILE A 142 -3.99 -5.03 -2.45
C ILE A 142 -5.28 -5.82 -2.54
N LYS A 143 -5.38 -6.67 -3.57
CA LYS A 143 -6.44 -7.67 -3.71
C LYS A 143 -5.84 -9.07 -3.64
N GLU A 144 -6.61 -10.01 -3.10
CA GLU A 144 -6.24 -11.42 -3.02
C GLU A 144 -7.27 -12.25 -3.78
N ALA A 145 -6.80 -13.20 -4.59
CA ALA A 145 -7.64 -14.19 -5.23
C ALA A 145 -7.08 -15.61 -5.00
N ALA A 146 -7.99 -16.57 -4.83
CA ALA A 146 -7.66 -17.99 -4.86
C ALA A 146 -8.01 -18.55 -6.24
N VAL A 147 -6.99 -18.95 -7.00
CA VAL A 147 -7.11 -19.34 -8.41
C VAL A 147 -6.77 -20.81 -8.61
N PRO A 148 -7.34 -21.52 -9.60
CA PRO A 148 -6.92 -22.88 -9.92
C PRO A 148 -5.44 -22.95 -10.29
N ILE A 149 -4.71 -23.96 -9.81
CA ILE A 149 -3.27 -24.12 -10.12
C ILE A 149 -3.04 -24.26 -11.64
N ALA A 150 -4.00 -24.85 -12.36
CA ALA A 150 -3.93 -24.99 -13.82
C ALA A 150 -3.85 -23.63 -14.56
N GLU A 151 -4.26 -22.53 -13.93
CA GLU A 151 -4.24 -21.18 -14.51
C GLU A 151 -3.01 -20.36 -14.07
N LEU A 152 -2.16 -20.89 -13.17
CA LEU A 152 -1.11 -20.13 -12.50
C LEU A 152 -0.11 -19.49 -13.48
N GLU A 153 0.20 -20.17 -14.58
CA GLU A 153 1.13 -19.66 -15.59
C GLU A 153 0.62 -18.38 -16.29
N ASP A 154 -0.70 -18.24 -16.46
CA ASP A 154 -1.27 -17.01 -17.03
C ASP A 154 -1.14 -15.83 -16.06
N TYR A 155 -1.21 -16.07 -14.74
CA TYR A 155 -0.93 -15.06 -13.73
C TYR A 155 0.56 -14.71 -13.64
N ARG A 156 1.46 -15.71 -13.73
CA ARG A 156 2.93 -15.49 -13.73
C ARG A 156 3.37 -14.61 -14.91
N THR A 157 2.76 -14.83 -16.06
CA THR A 157 3.06 -14.08 -17.30
C THR A 157 2.32 -12.74 -17.40
N GLY A 158 1.37 -12.46 -16.50
CA GLY A 158 0.62 -11.21 -16.46
C GLY A 158 -0.54 -11.14 -17.45
N LYS A 159 -0.91 -12.24 -18.12
CA LYS A 159 -2.10 -12.28 -18.99
C LYS A 159 -3.42 -12.09 -18.25
N LYS A 160 -3.39 -12.29 -16.93
CA LYS A 160 -4.52 -12.15 -16.01
C LYS A 160 -4.31 -10.99 -15.01
N ASP A 161 -3.56 -9.95 -15.39
CA ASP A 161 -3.60 -8.68 -14.66
C ASP A 161 -5.05 -8.13 -14.72
N GLU A 162 -5.56 -7.56 -13.62
CA GLU A 162 -6.92 -7.02 -13.54
C GLU A 162 -6.93 -5.59 -14.07
N GLU A 163 -7.73 -5.33 -15.12
CA GLU A 163 -8.05 -3.98 -15.61
C GLU A 163 -8.95 -3.21 -14.61
#